data_AF-A0A8J8FTI5-F1
#
_entry.id   AF-A0A8J8FTI5-F1
#
_cell.length_a   1.000
_cell.length_b   1.000
_cell.length_c   1.000
_cell.angle_alpha   90.00
_cell.angle_beta   90.00
_cell.angle_gamma   90.00
#
_symmetry.space_group_name_H-M   'P 1'
#
loop_
_entity.id
_entity.type
_entity.pdbx_description
1 polymer ?
#
loop_
_entity_poly.entity_id
_entity_poly.type
_entity_poly.pdbx_seq_one_letter_code
_entity_poly.pdbx_strand_id
1 'polypeptide(L)'
;ESVFKAMYDALKPGGILGVVEHRALAKSKQDPKAKSGYVTEAYVITLAENAGFKFIEKSEINANPNDSTIHPKGVWTLPPTLRLKDQGREKYLAIGESDRMTLKFVKP
;
A
#
# COMPACT_ATOMS: atom_id res chain seq x y z
N GLU A 1 6.82 11.76 4.69
CA GLU A 1 6.07 12.85 5.35
C GLU A 1 5.77 14.03 4.42
N SER A 2 6.76 14.51 3.64
CA SER A 2 6.56 15.64 2.69
C SER A 2 5.44 15.42 1.66
N VAL A 3 5.21 14.18 1.20
CA VAL A 3 4.21 13.90 0.16
C VAL A 3 2.77 14.07 0.64
N PHE A 4 2.41 13.54 1.81
CA PHE A 4 1.04 13.70 2.34
C PHE A 4 0.71 15.17 2.63
N LYS A 5 1.69 15.94 3.12
CA LYS A 5 1.50 17.38 3.29
C LYS A 5 1.29 18.10 1.95
N ALA A 6 2.08 17.77 0.93
CA ALA A 6 1.88 18.33 -0.41
C ALA A 6 0.50 17.97 -1.01
N MET A 7 0.03 16.73 -0.81
CA MET A 7 -1.33 16.32 -1.20
C MET A 7 -2.40 17.13 -0.46
N TYR A 8 -2.20 17.38 0.84
CA TYR A 8 -3.11 18.19 1.65
C TYR A 8 -3.17 19.63 1.14
N ASP A 9 -2.01 20.23 0.87
CA ASP A 9 -1.92 21.61 0.39
C ASP A 9 -2.53 21.77 -1.02
N ALA A 10 -2.45 20.74 -1.87
CA ALA A 10 -3.02 20.74 -3.21
C ALA A 10 -4.56 20.67 -3.25
N LEU A 11 -5.20 20.04 -2.26
CA LEU A 11 -6.65 19.88 -2.22
C LEU A 11 -7.36 21.07 -1.58
N LYS A 12 -8.58 21.39 -2.05
CA LYS A 12 -9.49 22.33 -1.39
C LYS A 12 -10.17 21.66 -0.18
N PRO A 13 -10.70 22.44 0.80
CA PRO A 13 -11.61 21.88 1.81
C PRO A 13 -12.77 21.10 1.16
N GLY A 14 -13.09 19.94 1.71
CA GLY A 14 -14.01 18.96 1.13
C GLY A 14 -13.41 18.06 0.04
N GLY A 15 -12.15 18.27 -0.34
CA GLY A 15 -11.45 17.46 -1.35
C GLY A 15 -11.16 16.04 -0.86
N ILE A 16 -11.18 15.07 -1.78
CA ILE A 16 -10.96 13.65 -1.48
C ILE A 16 -9.57 13.22 -1.92
N LEU A 17 -8.85 12.53 -1.02
CA LEU A 17 -7.61 11.82 -1.32
C LEU A 17 -7.89 10.32 -1.37
N GLY A 18 -7.57 9.67 -2.48
CA GLY A 18 -7.53 8.22 -2.60
C GLY A 18 -6.08 7.73 -2.55
N VAL A 19 -5.82 6.68 -1.77
CA VAL A 19 -4.49 6.05 -1.68
C VAL A 19 -4.62 4.56 -1.99
N VAL A 20 -3.80 4.10 -2.93
CA VAL A 20 -3.60 2.66 -3.21
C VAL A 20 -2.15 2.34 -2.95
N GLU A 21 -1.89 1.31 -2.14
CA GLU A 21 -0.55 0.91 -1.74
C GLU A 21 -0.49 -0.59 -1.42
N HIS A 22 0.66 -1.22 -1.61
CA HIS A 22 0.89 -2.63 -1.27
C HIS A 22 0.74 -2.85 0.24
N ARG A 23 -0.19 -3.72 0.63
CA ARG A 23 -0.59 -3.90 2.02
C ARG A 23 0.28 -4.94 2.71
N ALA A 24 0.94 -4.55 3.79
CA ALA A 24 1.62 -5.47 4.70
C ALA A 24 0.62 -6.09 5.69
N LEU A 25 1.02 -7.19 6.31
CA LEU A 25 0.27 -7.79 7.42
C LEU A 25 0.00 -6.77 8.53
N ALA A 26 -1.26 -6.66 8.97
CA ALA A 26 -1.73 -5.61 9.87
C ALA A 26 -0.94 -5.47 11.20
N LYS A 27 -0.40 -6.58 11.72
CA LYS A 27 0.37 -6.61 12.98
C LYS A 27 1.88 -6.70 12.78
N SER A 28 2.35 -6.60 11.53
CA SER A 28 3.78 -6.56 11.25
C SER A 28 4.39 -5.23 11.67
N LYS A 29 5.67 -5.25 12.05
CA LYS A 29 6.41 -4.02 12.32
C LYS A 29 6.61 -3.29 11.00
N GLN A 30 6.14 -2.04 10.93
CA GLN A 30 6.39 -1.19 9.78
C GLN A 30 7.88 -0.95 9.60
N ASP A 31 8.41 -1.21 8.39
CA ASP A 31 9.73 -0.74 7.98
C ASP A 31 9.62 0.72 7.52
N PRO A 32 10.24 1.69 8.20
CA PRO A 32 10.19 3.10 7.78
C PRO A 32 10.77 3.34 6.38
N LYS A 33 11.60 2.43 5.88
CA LYS A 33 12.19 2.50 4.53
C LYS A 33 11.37 1.73 3.48
N ALA A 34 10.31 1.04 3.88
CA ALA A 34 9.46 0.20 3.03
C ALA A 34 10.27 -0.68 2.06
N LYS A 35 11.35 -1.33 2.54
CA LYS A 35 12.30 -2.04 1.66
C LYS A 35 11.69 -3.22 0.91
N SER A 36 10.59 -3.79 1.40
CA SER A 36 9.85 -4.84 0.72
C SER A 36 8.82 -4.30 -0.28
N GLY A 37 8.56 -2.99 -0.28
CA GLY A 37 7.44 -2.36 -0.96
C GLY A 37 6.11 -2.48 -0.23
N TYR A 38 5.98 -3.35 0.78
CA TYR A 38 4.74 -3.50 1.55
C TYR A 38 4.72 -2.55 2.77
N VAL A 39 3.56 -1.97 3.02
CA VAL A 39 3.33 -0.95 4.04
C VAL A 39 2.06 -1.29 4.84
N THR A 40 2.04 -1.08 6.15
CA THR A 40 0.86 -1.35 6.96
C THR A 40 -0.20 -0.27 6.75
N GLU A 41 -1.45 -0.69 6.65
CA GLU A 41 -2.59 0.22 6.47
C GLU A 41 -2.65 1.28 7.59
N ALA A 42 -2.42 0.86 8.83
CA ALA A 42 -2.36 1.76 9.98
C ALA A 42 -1.31 2.86 9.82
N TYR A 43 -0.12 2.52 9.29
CA TYR A 43 0.92 3.52 9.08
C TYR A 43 0.54 4.55 8.01
N VAL A 44 -0.05 4.10 6.90
CA VAL A 44 -0.52 4.99 5.83
C VAL A 44 -1.62 5.93 6.34
N ILE A 45 -2.58 5.40 7.11
CA ILE A 45 -3.63 6.21 7.75
C ILE A 45 -3.02 7.25 8.69
N THR A 46 -2.12 6.86 9.58
CA THR A 46 -1.46 7.79 10.51
C THR A 46 -0.70 8.89 9.76
N LEU A 47 0.00 8.57 8.66
CA LEU A 47 0.70 9.58 7.87
C LEU A 47 -0.26 10.60 7.23
N ALA A 48 -1.41 10.14 6.73
CA ALA A 48 -2.43 11.02 6.16
C ALA A 48 -3.09 11.90 7.23
N GLU A 49 -3.42 11.32 8.39
CA GLU A 49 -4.01 12.04 9.52
C GLU A 49 -3.06 13.10 10.08
N ASN A 50 -1.77 12.79 10.21
CA ASN A 50 -0.74 13.75 10.63
C ASN A 50 -0.60 14.92 9.64
N ALA A 51 -0.93 14.73 8.36
CA ALA A 51 -0.97 15.81 7.37
C ALA A 51 -2.25 16.65 7.43
N GLY A 52 -3.26 16.23 8.21
CA GLY A 52 -4.52 16.95 8.42
C GLY A 52 -5.74 16.32 7.73
N PHE A 53 -5.57 15.21 7.01
CA PHE A 53 -6.71 14.48 6.42
C PHE A 53 -7.53 13.76 7.49
N LYS A 54 -8.79 13.46 7.19
CA LYS A 54 -9.62 12.54 7.97
C LYS A 54 -9.91 11.28 7.17
N PHE A 55 -9.69 10.12 7.76
CA PHE A 55 -10.07 8.85 7.15
C PHE A 55 -11.59 8.75 7.02
N ILE A 56 -12.06 8.26 5.86
CA ILE A 56 -13.50 8.04 5.60
C ILE A 56 -13.80 6.54 5.61
N GLU A 57 -13.17 5.81 4.70
CA GLU A 57 -13.48 4.40 4.46
C GLU A 57 -12.32 3.71 3.72
N LYS A 58 -12.40 2.40 3.67
CA LYS A 58 -11.53 1.56 2.84
C LYS A 58 -12.35 0.62 1.97
N SER A 59 -11.74 0.18 0.88
CA SER A 59 -12.31 -0.80 -0.04
C SER A 59 -11.33 -1.95 -0.23
N GLU A 60 -11.86 -3.17 -0.32
CA GLU A 60 -11.11 -4.39 -0.61
C GLU A 60 -11.04 -4.68 -2.13
N ILE A 61 -11.36 -3.70 -2.99
CA ILE A 61 -11.39 -3.87 -4.45
C ILE A 61 -10.04 -4.31 -5.05
N ASN A 62 -8.92 -3.97 -4.40
CA ASN A 62 -7.57 -4.39 -4.81
C ASN A 62 -6.95 -5.43 -3.86
N ALA A 63 -7.76 -6.05 -3.01
CA ALA A 63 -7.29 -7.13 -2.16
C ALA A 63 -6.96 -8.37 -3.00
N ASN A 64 -5.84 -9.02 -2.69
CA ASN A 64 -5.50 -10.31 -3.27
C ASN A 64 -5.20 -11.34 -2.17
N PRO A 65 -6.12 -12.27 -1.88
CA PRO A 65 -5.91 -13.28 -0.84
C PRO A 65 -4.79 -14.28 -1.18
N ASN A 66 -4.35 -14.37 -2.43
CA ASN A 66 -3.23 -15.24 -2.83
C ASN A 66 -1.87 -14.63 -2.50
N ASP A 67 -1.80 -13.32 -2.26
CA ASP A 67 -0.55 -12.65 -1.88
C ASP A 67 -0.35 -12.66 -0.37
N SER A 68 0.57 -13.51 0.10
CA SER A 68 0.96 -13.56 1.52
C SER A 68 1.71 -12.31 2.02
N THR A 69 2.14 -11.41 1.13
CA THR A 69 2.94 -10.20 1.39
C THR A 69 4.37 -10.46 1.89
N ILE A 70 4.74 -11.73 2.09
CA ILE A 70 6.05 -12.17 2.56
C ILE A 70 6.79 -12.85 1.41
N HIS A 71 7.63 -12.08 0.70
CA HIS A 71 8.39 -12.57 -0.44
C HIS A 71 9.90 -12.28 -0.32
N PRO A 72 10.79 -13.14 -0.86
CA PRO A 72 12.24 -12.98 -0.71
C PRO A 72 12.81 -11.65 -1.24
N LYS A 73 12.13 -11.04 -2.21
CA LYS A 73 12.48 -9.73 -2.77
C LYS A 73 11.34 -8.72 -2.67
N GLY A 74 10.47 -8.88 -1.67
CA GLY A 74 9.30 -8.03 -1.50
C GLY A 74 8.35 -8.11 -2.69
N VAL A 75 7.59 -7.04 -2.92
CA VAL A 75 6.58 -6.95 -3.99
C VAL A 75 7.16 -7.22 -5.38
N TRP A 76 8.43 -6.86 -5.60
CA TRP A 76 9.11 -7.10 -6.89
C TRP A 76 9.37 -8.59 -7.18
N THR A 77 9.11 -9.48 -6.24
CA THR A 77 9.06 -10.92 -6.50
C THR A 77 7.90 -11.27 -7.44
N LEU A 78 6.80 -10.51 -7.37
CA LEU A 78 5.60 -10.69 -8.16
C LEU A 78 5.70 -10.00 -9.55
N PRO A 79 4.77 -10.32 -10.48
CA PRO A 79 4.61 -9.58 -11.73
C PRO A 79 4.41 -8.06 -11.54
N PRO A 80 4.79 -7.24 -12.53
CA PRO A 80 5.47 -7.61 -13.77
C PRO A 80 6.99 -7.77 -13.61
N THR A 81 7.54 -7.45 -12.44
CA THR A 81 9.00 -7.40 -12.25
C THR A 81 9.63 -8.79 -12.20
N LEU A 82 9.01 -9.74 -11.49
CA LEU A 82 9.48 -11.12 -11.35
C LEU A 82 10.99 -11.18 -11.04
N ARG A 83 11.44 -10.48 -9.99
CA ARG A 83 12.87 -10.25 -9.68
C ARG A 83 13.66 -11.55 -9.46
N LEU A 84 12.99 -12.64 -9.12
CA LEU A 84 13.59 -13.97 -8.98
C LEU A 84 13.72 -14.76 -10.29
N LYS A 85 13.31 -14.17 -11.43
CA LYS A 85 13.35 -14.76 -12.77
C LYS A 85 12.62 -16.11 -12.82
N ASP A 86 13.35 -17.20 -13.04
CA ASP A 86 12.80 -18.54 -13.22
C ASP A 86 12.56 -19.27 -11.90
N GLN A 87 13.16 -18.80 -10.79
CA GLN A 87 12.98 -19.43 -9.49
C GLN A 87 11.54 -19.26 -9.01
N GLY A 88 10.77 -20.36 -9.00
CA GLY A 88 9.37 -20.34 -8.58
C GLY A 88 8.47 -19.49 -9.47
N ARG A 89 8.83 -19.28 -10.73
CA ARG A 89 8.11 -18.37 -11.64
C ARG A 89 6.62 -18.67 -11.74
N GLU A 90 6.26 -19.94 -11.94
CA GLU A 90 4.85 -20.36 -12.04
C GLU A 90 4.07 -20.06 -10.76
N LYS A 91 4.70 -20.27 -9.59
CA LYS A 91 4.12 -19.90 -8.30
C LYS A 91 3.82 -18.40 -8.22
N TYR A 92 4.77 -17.54 -8.60
CA TYR A 92 4.58 -16.09 -8.51
C TYR A 92 3.62 -15.55 -9.57
N LEU A 93 3.57 -16.18 -10.75
CA LEU A 93 2.55 -15.89 -11.76
C LEU A 93 1.14 -16.28 -11.28
N ALA A 94 1.00 -17.41 -10.58
CA ALA A 94 -0.28 -17.85 -10.03
C ALA A 94 -0.79 -16.94 -8.89
N ILE A 95 0.12 -16.30 -8.13
CA ILE A 95 -0.26 -15.26 -7.16
C ILE A 95 -0.82 -14.03 -7.87
N GLY A 96 -0.18 -13.61 -8.97
CA GLY A 96 -0.60 -12.45 -9.74
C GLY A 96 -0.15 -11.13 -9.11
N GLU A 97 -0.99 -10.09 -9.20
CA GLU A 97 -0.71 -8.78 -8.61
C GLU A 97 -0.62 -8.86 -7.08
N SER A 98 0.10 -7.94 -6.46
CA SER A 98 0.16 -7.87 -5.00
C SER A 98 -1.17 -7.49 -4.35
N ASP A 99 -1.35 -7.90 -3.09
CA ASP A 99 -2.40 -7.39 -2.21
C ASP A 99 -2.19 -5.89 -1.95
N ARG A 100 -3.23 -5.08 -2.19
CA ARG A 100 -3.18 -3.63 -2.02
C ARG A 100 -4.35 -3.12 -1.19
N MET A 101 -4.06 -2.17 -0.31
CA MET A 101 -5.09 -1.39 0.36
C MET A 101 -5.64 -0.33 -0.60
N THR A 102 -6.91 0.01 -0.45
CA THR A 102 -7.53 1.17 -1.10
C THR A 102 -8.22 2.02 -0.04
N LEU A 103 -7.67 3.19 0.23
CA LEU A 103 -8.08 4.07 1.32
C LEU A 103 -8.61 5.39 0.78
N LYS A 104 -9.62 5.94 1.46
CA LYS A 104 -10.24 7.21 1.11
C LYS A 104 -10.22 8.15 2.31
N PHE A 105 -9.79 9.38 2.06
CA PHE A 105 -9.71 10.44 3.05
C PHE A 105 -10.35 11.73 2.53
N VAL A 106 -10.75 12.61 3.45
CA VAL A 106 -11.23 13.96 3.13
C VAL A 106 -10.30 15.01 3.76
N LYS A 107 -10.04 16.09 3.03
CA LYS A 107 -9.51 17.32 3.61
C LYS A 107 -10.69 18.05 4.27
N PRO A 108 -10.72 18.18 5.61
CA PRO A 108 -11.84 18.82 6.30
C PRO A 108 -12.10 20.26 5.84
#